data_AF-A0A9P1VZ11-F1
#
_entry.id   AF-A0A9P1VZ11-F1
#
_cell.length_a   1.000
_cell.length_b   1.000
_cell.length_c   1.000
_cell.angle_alpha   90.00
_cell.angle_beta   90.00
_cell.angle_gamma   90.00
#
_symmetry.space_group_name_H-M   'P 1'
#
loop_
_entity.id
_entity.type
_entity.pdbx_description
1 polymer ?
#
loop_
_entity_poly.entity_id
_entity_poly.type
_entity_poly.pdbx_seq_one_letter_code
_entity_poly.pdbx_strand_id
1 'polypeptide(L)' 'MTATKRQIKPLNKPDAVVRFEAEARRLAGSVSENQLRFLKVAKAKGKEMEPVGRMAGARA' A
#
# COMPACT_ATOMS: atom_id res chain seq x y z
N MET A 1 37.79 16.57 -2.07
CA MET A 1 36.47 16.14 -2.56
C MET A 1 35.72 15.47 -1.40
N THR A 2 35.04 16.23 -0.54
CA THR A 2 34.29 15.66 0.58
C THR A 2 32.81 15.64 0.23
N ALA A 3 32.28 14.42 0.01
CA ALA A 3 30.87 14.23 -0.28
C ALA A 3 30.03 14.48 0.99
N THR A 4 29.26 15.56 0.99
CA THR A 4 28.28 15.85 2.05
C THR A 4 27.22 14.76 2.06
N LYS A 5 27.27 13.88 3.07
CA LYS A 5 26.20 12.92 3.37
C LYS A 5 24.90 13.68 3.60
N ARG A 6 23.94 13.55 2.68
CA ARG A 6 22.57 14.04 2.89
C ARG A 6 21.95 13.26 4.05
N GLN A 7 21.74 13.94 5.17
CA GLN A 7 20.92 13.40 6.27
C GLN A 7 19.46 13.40 5.80
N ILE A 8 18.94 12.22 5.45
CA ILE A 8 17.51 12.04 5.24
C ILE A 8 16.89 11.87 6.62
N LYS A 9 16.24 12.92 7.10
CA LYS A 9 15.53 12.90 8.38
C LYS A 9 14.36 11.90 8.23
N PRO A 10 14.25 10.85 9.06
CA PRO A 10 13.13 9.92 8.94
C PRO A 10 11.85 10.69 9.22
N LEU A 11 10.89 10.61 8.29
CA LEU A 11 9.55 11.18 8.42
C LEU A 11 8.72 10.30 9.37
N ASN A 12 9.25 10.03 10.56
CA ASN A 12 8.59 9.26 11.62
C ASN A 12 7.72 10.19 12.46
N LYS A 13 6.78 10.87 11.80
CA LYS A 13 5.72 11.60 12.50
C LYS A 13 4.43 10.84 12.25
N PRO A 14 3.89 10.08 13.22
CA PRO A 14 2.62 9.37 13.05
C PRO A 14 1.50 10.32 12.59
N ASP A 15 1.54 11.58 13.01
CA ASP A 15 0.62 12.63 12.56
C ASP A 15 0.67 12.89 11.04
N ALA A 16 1.82 12.71 10.40
CA ALA A 16 1.94 12.88 8.96
C ALA A 16 1.23 11.73 8.22
N VAL A 17 1.33 10.50 8.73
CA VAL A 17 0.66 9.33 8.15
C VAL A 17 -0.85 9.49 8.19
N VAL A 18 -1.41 9.90 9.33
CA VAL A 18 -2.85 10.14 9.48
C VAL A 18 -3.35 11.23 8.52
N ARG A 19 -2.58 12.32 8.37
CA ARG A 19 -2.91 13.41 7.44
C ARG A 19 -2.90 12.94 5.99
N PHE A 20 -1.88 12.19 5.59
CA PHE A 20 -1.79 11.64 4.23
C PHE A 20 -2.87 10.60 3.94
N GLU A 21 -3.24 9.77 4.92
CA GLU A 21 -4.34 8.81 4.78
C GLU A 21 -5.68 9.53 4.58
N ALA A 22 -5.96 10.55 5.40
CA ALA A 22 -7.18 11.35 5.27
C ALA A 22 -7.26 12.08 3.93
N GLU A 23 -6.15 12.67 3.47
CA GLU A 23 -6.06 13.33 2.18
C GLU A 23 -6.20 12.34 1.02
N ALA A 24 -5.55 11.17 1.09
CA ALA A 24 -5.68 10.11 0.11
C ALA A 24 -7.13 9.61 0.01
N ARG A 25 -7.82 9.41 1.14
CA ARG A 25 -9.25 9.06 1.16
C ARG A 25 -10.13 10.14 0.53
N ARG A 26 -9.85 11.41 0.81
CA ARG A 26 -10.57 12.54 0.21
C ARG A 26 -10.37 12.58 -1.31
N LEU A 27 -9.15 12.35 -1.79
CA LEU A 27 -8.79 12.41 -3.21
C LEU A 27 -9.22 11.17 -3.99
N ALA A 28 -9.20 9.98 -3.37
CA ALA A 28 -9.54 8.73 -4.01
C ALA A 28 -11.06 8.57 -4.27
N GLY A 29 -11.89 9.41 -3.64
CA GLY A 29 -13.35 9.27 -3.68
C GLY A 29 -13.85 8.03 -2.93
N SER A 30 -15.14 7.71 -3.07
CA SER A 30 -15.71 6.48 -2.51
C SER A 30 -15.48 5.30 -3.45
N VAL A 31 -14.96 4.20 -2.90
CA VAL A 31 -14.86 2.92 -3.62
C VAL A 31 -16.27 2.44 -3.98
N SER A 32 -16.53 2.15 -5.25
CA SER A 32 -17.85 1.66 -5.66
C SER A 32 -18.13 0.29 -5.02
N GLU A 33 -19.41 -0.06 -4.87
CA GLU A 33 -19.79 -1.38 -4.34
C GLU A 33 -19.17 -2.53 -5.15
N ASN A 34 -19.05 -2.34 -6.46
CA ASN A 34 -18.42 -3.32 -7.34
C ASN A 34 -16.92 -3.48 -7.03
N GLN A 35 -16.19 -2.37 -6.83
CA GLN A 35 -14.78 -2.40 -6.43
C GLN A 35 -14.60 -3.01 -5.03
N LEU A 36 -15.47 -2.71 -4.08
CA LEU A 36 -15.48 -3.35 -2.76
C LEU A 36 -15.69 -4.87 -2.87
N ARG A 37 -16.58 -5.32 -3.76
CA ARG A 37 -16.80 -6.75 -4.00
C ARG A 37 -15.55 -7.42 -4.57
N PHE A 38 -14.86 -6.79 -5.51
CA PHE A 38 -13.58 -7.29 -6.04
C PHE A 38 -12.53 -7.41 -4.94
N LEU A 39 -12.36 -6.38 -4.10
CA LEU A 39 -11.41 -6.42 -2.99
C LEU A 39 -11.74 -7.52 -1.98
N LYS A 40 -13.02 -7.74 -1.66
CA LYS A 40 -13.47 -8.84 -0.79
C LYS A 40 -13.12 -10.21 -1.37
N VAL A 41 -13.41 -10.42 -2.66
CA VAL A 41 -13.09 -11.68 -3.35
C VAL A 41 -11.58 -11.89 -3.42
N ALA A 42 -10.82 -10.86 -3.79
CA ALA A 42 -9.36 -10.91 -3.84
C ALA A 42 -8.76 -11.24 -2.46
N LYS A 43 -9.29 -10.68 -1.37
CA LYS A 43 -8.84 -11.03 -0.02
C LYS A 43 -9.17 -12.48 0.36
N ALA A 44 -10.35 -12.96 -0.01
CA ALA A 44 -10.80 -14.31 0.35
C ALA A 44 -10.12 -15.41 -0.49
N LYS A 45 -9.88 -15.14 -1.78
CA LYS A 45 -9.46 -16.13 -2.77
C LYS A 45 -8.12 -15.84 -3.43
N GLY A 46 -7.52 -14.68 -3.17
CA GLY A 46 -6.29 -14.26 -3.84
C GLY A 46 -5.12 -15.23 -3.64
N LYS A 47 -5.04 -15.88 -2.47
CA LYS A 47 -4.00 -16.89 -2.19
C LYS A 47 -4.21 -18.19 -2.98
N GLU A 48 -5.46 -18.58 -3.24
CA GLU A 48 -5.79 -19.74 -4.09
C GLU A 48 -5.53 -19.44 -5.57
N MET A 49 -5.67 -18.16 -5.97
CA MET A 49 -5.41 -17.66 -7.32
C MET A 49 -3.97 -17.17 -7.53
N GLU A 50 -3.10 -17.34 -6.55
CA GLU A 50 -1.71 -16.88 -6.64
C GLU A 50 -0.97 -17.70 -7.71
N PRO A 51 -0.27 -17.05 -8.66
CA PRO A 51 0.45 -17.79 -9.69
C PRO A 51 1.57 -18.60 -9.05
N VAL A 52 1.76 -19.83 -9.51
CA VAL A 52 2.87 -20.69 -9.05
C VAL A 52 4.21 -20.24 -9.65
N GLY A 53 5.29 -20.44 -8.89
CA GLY A 53 6.67 -20.22 -9.37
C GLY A 53 7.17 -18.79 -9.18
N ARG A 54 7.94 -18.27 -10.15
CA ARG A 54 8.65 -16.98 -10.02
C ARG A 54 7.75 -15.74 -9.88
N MET A 55 6.46 -15.88 -10.21
CA MET A 55 5.47 -14.81 -10.06
C MET A 55 4.74 -14.86 -8.71
N ALA A 56 4.95 -15.90 -7.90
CA ALA A 56 4.42 -15.97 -6.55
C ALA A 56 5.08 -14.90 -5.67
N GLY A 57 4.33 -14.33 -4.74
CA GLY A 57 4.89 -13.46 -3.71
C GLY A 57 5.93 -14.22 -2.86
N ALA A 58 6.82 -13.47 -2.22
CA ALA A 58 7.72 -14.05 -1.23
C ALA A 58 6.88 -14.73 -0.14
N ARG A 59 7.07 -16.03 0.06
CA ARG A 59 6.42 -16.76 1.15
C ARG A 59 6.90 -16.16 2.48
N ALA A 60 5.97 -15.63 3.25
CA ALA A 60 6.19 -15.23 4.64
C ALA A 60 6.36 -16.45 5.54
#